data_AF-A0A1S3ML95-F1
#
_entry.id   AF-A0A1S3ML95-F1
#
_cell.length_a   1.000
_cell.length_b   1.000
_cell.length_c   1.000
_cell.angle_alpha   90.00
_cell.angle_beta   90.00
_cell.angle_gamma   90.00
#
_symmetry.space_group_name_H-M   'P 1'
#
loop_
_entity.id
_entity.type
_entity.pdbx_description
1 polymer ?
#
loop_
_entity_poly.entity_id
_entity_poly.type
_entity_poly.pdbx_seq_one_letter_code
_entity_poly.pdbx_strand_id
1 'polypeptide(L)'
;MAWQICHQGHFLLVQCLQEVLRCSAPARVVVVSSESHRFTDLLDQCGKMDLAVLSPPQKDYWSMLAYNRAKLCNLLFSNELHRRLAPHGVTANAVHPGNMMYTAMYRTSFFTLACPFTKSM
;
A
#
# COMPACT_ATOMS: atom_id res chain seq x y z
N MET A 1 -9.95 3.81 8.71
CA MET A 1 -9.82 2.36 8.41
C MET A 1 -8.77 2.03 7.34
N ALA A 2 -8.46 2.92 6.39
CA ALA A 2 -7.52 2.61 5.29
C ALA A 2 -6.14 2.11 5.77
N TRP A 3 -5.56 2.75 6.79
CA TRP A 3 -4.29 2.34 7.41
C TRP A 3 -4.31 0.90 7.93
N GLN A 4 -5.34 0.53 8.68
CA GLN A 4 -5.46 -0.78 9.31
C GLN A 4 -5.58 -1.89 8.27
N ILE A 5 -6.43 -1.70 7.27
CA ILE A 5 -6.72 -2.71 6.25
C ILE A 5 -5.60 -2.78 5.21
N CYS A 6 -5.18 -1.63 4.65
CA CYS A 6 -4.28 -1.62 3.51
C CYS A 6 -2.81 -1.86 3.89
N HIS A 7 -2.43 -1.61 5.15
CA HIS A 7 -1.05 -1.71 5.61
C HIS A 7 -0.88 -2.62 6.83
N GLN A 8 -1.49 -2.31 7.99
CA GLN A 8 -1.20 -3.06 9.21
C GLN A 8 -1.57 -4.54 9.12
N GLY A 9 -2.73 -4.86 8.53
CA GLY A 9 -3.15 -6.25 8.33
C GLY A 9 -2.16 -7.02 7.45
N HIS A 10 -1.71 -6.42 6.34
CA HIS A 10 -0.72 -7.04 5.46
C HIS A 10 0.66 -7.16 6.12
N PHE A 11 1.08 -6.14 6.88
CA PHE A 11 2.32 -6.20 7.65
C PHE A 11 2.31 -7.40 8.60
N LEU A 12 1.26 -7.53 9.41
CA LEU A 12 1.13 -8.64 10.35
C LEU A 12 1.07 -9.99 9.64
N LEU A 13 0.30 -10.10 8.56
CA LEU A 13 0.20 -11.31 7.76
C LEU A 13 1.59 -11.78 7.29
N VAL A 14 2.37 -10.88 6.70
CA VAL A 14 3.72 -11.21 6.25
C VAL A 14 4.62 -11.57 7.42
N GLN A 15 4.52 -10.87 8.56
CA GLN A 15 5.31 -11.20 9.75
C GLN A 15 5.07 -12.66 10.19
N CYS A 16 3.80 -13.10 10.23
CA CYS A 16 3.42 -14.47 10.57
C CYS A 16 3.90 -15.51 9.54
N LEU A 17 4.00 -15.12 8.26
CA LEU A 17 4.42 -16.01 7.18
C LEU A 17 5.93 -16.02 6.93
N GLN A 18 6.73 -15.26 7.67
CA GLN A 18 8.17 -15.11 7.42
C GLN A 18 8.91 -16.45 7.36
N GLU A 19 8.72 -17.32 8.35
CA GLU A 19 9.42 -18.61 8.38
C GLU A 19 8.99 -19.50 7.21
N VAL A 20 7.70 -19.52 6.89
CA VAL A 20 7.17 -20.25 5.72
C VAL A 20 7.80 -19.74 4.43
N LEU A 21 7.90 -18.41 4.26
CA LEU A 21 8.52 -17.80 3.09
C LEU A 21 10.00 -18.17 2.96
N ARG A 22 10.74 -18.19 4.07
CA ARG A 22 12.17 -18.58 4.09
C ARG A 22 12.36 -20.06 3.76
N CYS A 23 11.58 -20.94 4.37
CA CYS A 23 11.61 -22.38 4.09
C CYS A 23 11.19 -22.72 2.65
N SER A 24 10.39 -21.85 2.01
CA SER A 24 9.89 -22.03 0.64
C SER A 24 10.74 -21.31 -0.41
N ALA A 25 11.98 -20.91 -0.07
CA ALA A 25 12.83 -20.22 -1.02
C ALA A 25 13.10 -21.08 -2.28
N PRO A 26 13.03 -20.51 -3.50
CA PRO A 26 12.81 -19.10 -3.81
C PRO A 26 11.34 -18.67 -3.67
N ALA A 27 11.10 -17.61 -2.89
CA ALA A 27 9.75 -17.07 -2.66
C ALA A 27 9.67 -15.58 -3.03
N ARG A 28 8.44 -15.09 -3.25
CA ARG A 28 8.18 -13.70 -3.64
C ARG A 28 6.97 -13.13 -2.92
N VAL A 29 7.09 -11.90 -2.46
CA VAL A 29 5.99 -11.10 -1.91
C VAL A 29 5.72 -9.92 -2.83
N VAL A 30 4.49 -9.77 -3.30
CA VAL A 30 4.09 -8.63 -4.13
C VAL A 30 3.10 -7.76 -3.37
N VAL A 31 3.46 -6.51 -3.11
CA VAL A 31 2.66 -5.56 -2.36
C VAL A 31 1.97 -4.59 -3.33
N VAL A 32 0.65 -4.58 -3.34
CA VAL A 32 -0.11 -3.68 -4.24
C VAL A 32 -0.17 -2.26 -3.65
N SER A 33 0.44 -1.32 -4.36
CA SER A 33 0.41 0.11 -4.08
C SER A 33 -0.50 0.88 -5.08
N SER A 34 -0.46 2.20 -5.05
CA SER A 34 -1.21 3.10 -5.92
C SER A 34 -0.38 4.34 -6.23
N GLU A 35 -0.58 4.98 -7.39
CA GLU A 35 0.01 6.28 -7.71
C GLU A 35 -0.32 7.37 -6.68
N SER A 36 -1.41 7.14 -5.92
CA SER A 36 -1.84 8.02 -4.84
C SER A 36 -0.81 8.19 -3.70
N HIS A 37 0.18 7.29 -3.61
CA HIS A 37 1.29 7.41 -2.65
C HIS A 37 2.08 8.72 -2.77
N ARG A 38 2.05 9.36 -3.95
CA ARG A 38 2.73 10.64 -4.22
C ARG A 38 2.03 11.84 -3.58
N PHE A 39 0.75 11.71 -3.23
CA PHE A 39 -0.09 12.80 -2.72
C PHE A 39 -0.34 12.62 -1.21
N THR A 40 0.75 12.56 -0.45
CA THR A 40 0.71 12.31 0.99
C THR A 40 1.41 13.43 1.76
N ASP A 41 0.92 13.73 2.95
CA ASP A 41 1.51 14.67 3.90
C ASP A 41 2.30 13.94 5.01
N LEU A 42 2.53 12.64 4.83
CA LEU A 42 3.22 11.80 5.81
C LEU A 42 4.69 12.20 6.00
N LEU A 43 5.28 12.84 4.99
CA LEU A 43 6.64 13.35 5.01
C LEU A 43 6.58 14.87 5.03
N ASP A 44 7.27 15.49 5.98
CA ASP A 44 7.50 16.93 5.96
C ASP A 44 8.55 17.30 4.89
N GLN A 45 8.82 18.61 4.73
CA GLN A 45 9.79 19.10 3.74
C GLN A 45 11.24 18.63 4.01
N CYS A 46 11.51 18.16 5.22
CA CYS A 46 12.80 17.61 5.64
C CYS A 46 12.84 16.07 5.54
N GLY A 47 11.77 15.43 5.06
CA GLY A 47 11.64 13.97 4.97
C GLY A 47 11.36 13.29 6.31
N LYS A 48 11.00 14.04 7.35
CA LYS A 48 10.62 13.47 8.65
C LYS A 48 9.21 12.91 8.56
N MET A 49 9.05 11.70 9.09
CA MET A 49 7.77 11.00 9.13
C MET A 49 7.03 11.31 10.43
N ASP A 50 5.79 11.78 10.35
CA ASP A 50 4.89 11.84 11.50
C ASP A 50 4.00 10.59 11.52
N LEU A 51 4.19 9.72 12.50
CA LEU A 51 3.39 8.49 12.62
C LEU A 51 2.01 8.74 13.24
N ALA A 52 1.81 9.86 13.94
CA ALA A 52 0.55 10.17 14.60
C ALA A 52 -0.59 10.38 13.57
N VAL A 53 -0.24 10.84 12.37
CA VAL A 53 -1.20 11.07 11.29
C VAL A 53 -1.69 9.81 10.60
N LEU A 54 -1.11 8.64 10.89
CA LEU A 54 -1.54 7.36 10.28
C LEU A 54 -2.89 6.89 10.81
N SER A 55 -3.23 7.23 12.06
CA SER A 55 -4.52 6.95 12.69
C SER A 55 -5.06 8.22 13.37
N PRO A 56 -5.49 9.22 12.58
CA PRO A 56 -5.95 10.49 13.14
C PRO A 56 -7.31 10.29 13.85
N PRO A 57 -7.68 11.20 14.78
CA PRO A 57 -9.01 11.25 15.35
C PRO A 57 -10.09 11.38 14.26
N GLN A 58 -11.31 10.91 14.54
CA GLN A 58 -12.41 10.91 13.56
C GLN A 58 -12.69 12.28 12.94
N LYS A 59 -12.57 13.36 13.72
CA LYS A 59 -12.77 14.74 13.25
C LYS A 59 -11.76 15.20 12.19
N ASP A 60 -10.56 14.61 12.19
CA ASP A 60 -9.45 14.95 11.30
C ASP A 60 -9.26 13.88 10.21
N TYR A 61 -10.16 12.87 10.17
CA TYR A 61 -10.07 11.77 9.23
C TYR A 61 -10.55 12.17 7.85
N TRP A 62 -9.63 12.10 6.88
CA TRP A 62 -9.96 12.20 5.46
C TRP A 62 -9.58 10.91 4.74
N SER A 63 -10.57 10.25 4.13
CA SER A 63 -10.44 8.90 3.59
C SER A 63 -9.36 8.78 2.51
N MET A 64 -9.30 9.75 1.59
CA MET A 64 -8.30 9.77 0.51
C MET A 64 -6.89 9.96 1.05
N LEU A 65 -6.68 10.86 2.01
CA LEU A 65 -5.35 11.06 2.60
C LEU A 65 -4.90 9.88 3.44
N ALA A 66 -5.80 9.27 4.22
CA ALA A 66 -5.51 8.03 4.91
C ALA A 66 -5.13 6.89 3.94
N TYR A 67 -5.77 6.83 2.77
CA TYR A 67 -5.41 5.89 1.70
C TYR A 67 -4.04 6.20 1.10
N ASN A 68 -3.73 7.47 0.79
CA ASN A 68 -2.44 7.90 0.23
C ASN A 68 -1.29 7.56 1.19
N ARG A 69 -1.46 7.86 2.48
CA ARG A 69 -0.51 7.48 3.54
C ARG A 69 -0.29 5.97 3.57
N ALA A 70 -1.35 5.17 3.55
CA ALA A 70 -1.24 3.71 3.55
C ALA A 70 -0.51 3.16 2.30
N LYS A 71 -0.74 3.76 1.12
CA LYS A 71 -0.07 3.37 -0.13
C LYS A 71 1.40 3.74 -0.15
N LEU A 72 1.81 4.85 0.46
CA LEU A 72 3.23 5.14 0.71
C LEU A 72 3.84 4.10 1.64
N CYS A 73 3.19 3.76 2.75
CA CYS A 73 3.69 2.76 3.68
C CYS A 73 3.86 1.38 3.03
N ASN A 74 3.03 1.00 2.06
CA ASN A 74 3.19 -0.24 1.29
C ASN A 74 4.49 -0.27 0.46
N LEU A 75 4.90 0.86 -0.12
CA LEU A 75 6.17 0.97 -0.84
C LEU A 75 7.36 0.84 0.12
N LEU A 76 7.32 1.59 1.23
CA LEU A 76 8.37 1.54 2.26
C LEU A 76 8.50 0.13 2.85
N PHE A 77 7.36 -0.51 3.12
CA PHE A 77 7.32 -1.88 3.62
C PHE A 77 7.88 -2.89 2.63
N SER A 78 7.52 -2.81 1.35
CA SER A 78 8.10 -3.71 0.34
C SER A 78 9.62 -3.58 0.27
N ASN A 79 10.14 -2.35 0.31
CA ASN A 79 11.58 -2.10 0.25
C ASN A 79 12.30 -2.69 1.48
N GLU A 80 11.78 -2.41 2.67
CA GLU A 80 12.35 -2.93 3.91
C GLU A 80 12.21 -4.46 4.03
N LEU A 81 11.09 -5.02 3.57
CA LEU A 81 10.88 -6.46 3.54
C LEU A 81 11.89 -7.14 2.61
N HIS A 82 12.14 -6.57 1.43
CA HIS A 82 13.15 -7.08 0.51
C HIS A 82 14.54 -7.03 1.17
N ARG A 83 14.91 -5.89 1.76
CA ARG A 83 16.20 -5.73 2.45
C ARG A 83 16.42 -6.80 3.52
N ARG A 84 15.37 -7.17 4.25
CA ARG A 84 15.44 -8.19 5.32
C ARG A 84 15.44 -9.62 4.81
N LEU A 85 14.67 -9.93 3.77
CA LEU A 85 14.46 -11.31 3.34
C LEU A 85 15.25 -11.72 2.09
N ALA A 86 15.87 -10.78 1.38
CA ALA A 86 16.75 -11.08 0.24
C ALA A 86 17.89 -12.05 0.59
N PRO A 87 18.56 -11.94 1.76
CA PRO A 87 19.58 -12.92 2.16
C PRO A 87 19.04 -14.35 2.34
N HIS A 88 17.73 -14.49 2.50
CA HIS A 88 17.04 -15.78 2.64
C HIS A 88 16.40 -16.27 1.32
N GLY A 89 16.74 -15.66 0.18
CA GLY A 89 16.19 -16.06 -1.13
C GLY A 89 14.74 -15.65 -1.35
N VAL A 90 14.23 -14.68 -0.58
CA VAL A 90 12.88 -14.13 -0.75
C VAL A 90 12.95 -12.71 -1.29
N THR A 91 12.23 -12.44 -2.38
CA THR A 91 12.16 -11.08 -2.96
C THR A 91 10.84 -10.41 -2.60
N ALA A 92 10.86 -9.09 -2.42
CA ALA A 92 9.64 -8.31 -2.20
C ALA A 92 9.59 -7.13 -3.16
N ASN A 93 8.46 -6.96 -3.86
CA ASN A 93 8.27 -5.91 -4.85
C ASN A 93 6.94 -5.20 -4.64
N ALA A 94 6.91 -3.89 -4.86
CA ALA A 94 5.69 -3.11 -4.86
C ALA A 94 5.21 -2.86 -6.31
N VAL A 95 3.91 -2.91 -6.54
CA VAL A 95 3.32 -2.69 -7.87
C VAL A 95 2.13 -1.74 -7.79
N HIS A 96 2.07 -0.76 -8.70
CA HIS A 96 0.86 0.02 -8.98
C HIS A 96 0.19 -0.56 -10.23
N PRO A 97 -1.10 -0.97 -10.17
CA PRO A 97 -1.77 -1.64 -11.29
C PRO A 97 -2.18 -0.70 -12.44
N GLY A 98 -1.90 0.59 -12.35
CA GLY A 98 -2.35 1.60 -13.30
C GLY A 98 -3.54 2.41 -12.78
N ASN A 99 -3.76 3.56 -13.41
CA ASN A 99 -4.88 4.45 -13.09
C ASN A 99 -6.17 3.96 -13.73
N MET A 100 -7.28 4.23 -13.05
CA MET A 100 -8.63 3.94 -13.53
C MET A 100 -8.88 2.46 -13.86
N MET A 101 -8.39 1.54 -13.04
CA MET A 101 -8.80 0.13 -13.13
C MET A 101 -10.24 -0.03 -12.66
N TYR A 102 -11.11 -0.62 -13.49
CA TYR A 102 -12.51 -0.83 -13.11
C TYR A 102 -12.59 -1.89 -12.00
N THR A 103 -12.92 -1.44 -10.80
CA THR A 103 -13.14 -2.30 -9.63
C THR A 103 -14.26 -1.71 -8.78
N ALA A 104 -14.86 -2.53 -7.92
CA ALA A 104 -15.88 -2.08 -6.98
C ALA A 104 -15.40 -0.94 -6.05
N MET A 105 -14.09 -0.69 -5.95
CA MET A 105 -13.51 0.41 -5.17
C MET A 105 -13.90 1.81 -5.71
N TYR A 106 -14.22 1.93 -7.00
CA TYR A 106 -14.59 3.21 -7.62
C TYR A 106 -16.08 3.34 -7.93
N ARG A 107 -16.92 2.43 -7.41
CA ARG A 107 -18.35 2.29 -7.77
C ARG A 107 -19.18 3.57 -7.53
N THR A 108 -18.76 4.42 -6.60
CA THR A 108 -19.45 5.68 -6.23
C THR A 108 -18.67 6.94 -6.60
N SER A 109 -17.58 6.82 -7.36
CA SER A 109 -16.73 7.95 -7.74
C SER A 109 -17.05 8.44 -9.15
N PHE A 110 -16.72 9.69 -9.50
CA PHE A 110 -16.86 10.20 -10.88
C PHE A 110 -16.16 9.33 -11.93
N PHE A 111 -15.22 8.46 -11.52
CA PHE A 111 -14.62 7.42 -12.35
C PHE A 111 -15.64 6.45 -12.98
N THR A 112 -16.87 6.30 -12.45
CA THR A 112 -17.90 5.51 -13.14
C THR A 112 -18.26 6.09 -14.50
N LEU A 113 -18.21 7.42 -14.66
CA LEU A 113 -18.44 8.08 -15.95
C LEU A 113 -17.28 7.87 -16.93
N ALA A 114 -16.06 7.66 -16.41
CA ALA A 114 -14.87 7.40 -17.21
C ALA A 114 -14.73 5.92 -17.62
N CYS A 115 -15.50 5.00 -17.02
CA CYS A 115 -15.47 3.56 -17.30
C CYS A 115 -15.33 3.18 -18.78
N PRO A 116 -16.13 3.74 -19.73
CA PRO A 116 -16.02 3.35 -21.14
C PRO A 116 -14.65 3.66 -21.78
N PHE A 117 -13.80 4.46 -21.14
CA PHE A 117 -12.48 4.86 -21.63
C PHE A 117 -11.32 4.26 -20.82
N THR A 118 -11.61 3.36 -19.89
CA THR A 118 -10.61 2.73 -19.02
C THR A 118 -10.28 1.32 -19.49
N LYS A 119 -9.08 0.82 -19.18
CA LYS A 119 -8.66 -0.55 -19.52
C LYS A 119 -9.42 -1.55 -18.67
N SER A 120 -10.69 -1.78 -18.98
CA SER A 120 -11.50 -2.93 -18.57
C SER A 120 -12.75 -2.92 -19.47
N MET A 121 -12.84 -3.88 -20.38
CA MET A 121 -14.14 -4.32 -20.93
C MET A 121 -14.96 -4.96 -19.80
#